data_AF-A0A959U6P1-F1
#
_entry.id   AF-A0A959U6P1-F1
#
_cell.length_a   1.000
_cell.length_b   1.000
_cell.length_c   1.000
_cell.angle_alpha   90.00
_cell.angle_beta   90.00
_cell.angle_gamma   90.00
#
_symmetry.space_group_name_H-M   'P 1'
#
loop_
_entity.id
_entity.type
_entity.pdbx_description
1 polymer ?
#
loop_
_entity_poly.entity_id
_entity_poly.type
_entity_poly.pdbx_seq_one_letter_code
_entity_poly.pdbx_strand_id
1 'polypeptide(L)' 'MDGLMKRMQEAAAFLNQRTGSFSPEYGIILGTGLGNLVGDIEIAHEVNYSVIPHFQVSTVESHSGKLIFGMLGGKKV' A
#
# COMPACT_ATOMS: atom_id res chain seq x y z
N MET A 1 -10.43 13.74 -18.46
CA MET A 1 -9.76 12.58 -17.82
C MET A 1 -8.42 12.97 -17.16
N ASP A 2 -7.89 14.16 -17.42
CA ASP A 2 -6.55 14.58 -16.97
C ASP A 2 -6.38 14.67 -15.45
N GLY A 3 -7.46 14.94 -14.70
CA GLY A 3 -7.40 15.04 -13.24
C GLY A 3 -7.12 13.71 -12.53
N LEU A 4 -7.55 12.57 -13.08
CA LEU A 4 -7.36 11.26 -12.44
C LEU A 4 -5.89 10.83 -12.51
N MET A 5 -5.27 10.95 -13.68
CA MET A 5 -3.85 10.63 -13.86
C MET A 5 -2.95 11.47 -12.96
N LYS A 6 -3.26 12.77 -12.83
CA LYS A 6 -2.52 13.65 -11.93
C LYS A 6 -2.59 13.19 -10.47
N ARG A 7 -3.78 12.83 -9.98
CA ARG A 7 -3.98 12.31 -8.61
C ARG A 7 -3.21 11.01 -8.38
N MET A 8 -3.24 10.09 -9.35
CA MET A 8 -2.48 8.84 -9.28
C MET A 8 -0.96 9.09 -9.21
N GLN A 9 -0.45 10.02 -10.01
CA GLN A 9 0.97 10.41 -10.01
C GLN A 9 1.38 11.05 -8.68
N GLU A 10 0.55 11.91 -8.10
CA GLU A 10 0.80 12.53 -6.79
C GLU A 10 0.86 11.49 -5.66
N ALA A 11 -0.07 10.52 -5.65
CA ALA A 11 -0.07 9.42 -4.69
C ALA A 11 1.17 8.50 -4.87
N ALA A 12 1.50 8.14 -6.10
CA ALA A 12 2.65 7.31 -6.42
C ALA A 12 3.98 7.99 -6.05
N ALA A 13 4.11 9.29 -6.33
CA ALA A 13 5.29 10.06 -5.97
C ALA A 13 5.47 10.16 -4.45
N PHE A 14 4.36 10.39 -3.71
CA PHE A 14 4.36 10.38 -2.26
C PHE A 14 4.83 9.04 -1.69
N LEU A 15 4.30 7.93 -2.22
CA LEU A 15 4.69 6.58 -1.80
C LEU A 15 6.15 6.29 -2.09
N ASN A 16 6.63 6.58 -3.31
CA ASN A 16 8.04 6.39 -3.68
C ASN A 16 9.00 7.15 -2.77
N GLN A 17 8.66 8.38 -2.38
CA GLN A 17 9.47 9.14 -1.43
C GLN A 17 9.46 8.52 -0.04
N ARG A 18 8.29 8.07 0.44
CA ARG A 18 8.12 7.48 1.77
C ARG A 18 8.78 6.11 1.94
N THR A 19 8.87 5.34 0.87
CA THR A 19 9.39 3.96 0.87
C THR A 19 10.82 3.87 0.34
N GLY A 20 11.53 5.00 0.18
CA GLY A 20 12.91 4.98 -0.31
C GLY A 20 13.04 4.39 -1.72
N SER A 21 12.05 4.63 -2.58
CA SER A 21 11.96 4.05 -3.94
C SER A 21 11.94 2.52 -3.95
N PHE A 22 11.27 1.92 -2.96
CA PHE A 22 10.96 0.49 -2.97
C PHE A 22 10.21 0.15 -4.26
N SER A 23 10.72 -0.83 -5.02
CA SER A 23 10.15 -1.27 -6.30
C SER A 23 9.56 -2.67 -6.13
N PRO A 24 8.27 -2.79 -5.78
CA PRO A 24 7.61 -4.08 -5.68
C PRO A 24 7.47 -4.73 -7.06
N GLU A 25 7.55 -6.05 -7.11
CA GLU A 25 7.32 -6.85 -8.33
C GLU A 25 5.84 -7.19 -8.50
N TYR A 26 5.11 -7.26 -7.39
CA TYR A 26 3.71 -7.67 -7.32
C TYR A 26 2.92 -6.74 -6.42
N GLY A 27 1.62 -6.61 -6.65
CA GLY A 27 0.69 -5.96 -5.75
C GLY A 27 -0.36 -6.94 -5.26
N ILE A 28 -0.66 -6.93 -3.97
CA ILE A 28 -1.64 -7.82 -3.34
C ILE A 28 -2.76 -6.99 -2.73
N ILE A 29 -4.01 -7.32 -3.06
CA ILE A 29 -5.20 -6.73 -2.43
C ILE A 29 -5.82 -7.78 -1.53
N LEU A 30 -5.84 -7.52 -0.22
CA LEU A 30 -6.41 -8.42 0.78
C LEU A 30 -7.90 -8.14 0.97
N GLY A 31 -8.73 -9.13 0.65
CA GLY A 31 -10.15 -9.13 0.97
C GLY A 31 -10.43 -9.53 2.43
N THR A 32 -11.71 -9.49 2.81
CA THR A 32 -12.17 -9.90 4.14
C THR A 32 -11.69 -11.32 4.48
N GLY A 33 -11.11 -11.50 5.67
CA GLY A 33 -10.61 -12.78 6.16
C GLY A 33 -9.19 -13.15 5.71
N LEU A 34 -8.54 -12.36 4.85
CA LEU A 34 -7.18 -12.61 4.35
C LEU A 34 -6.08 -11.80 5.08
N GLY A 35 -6.44 -11.09 6.17
CA GLY A 35 -5.51 -10.25 6.92
C GLY A 35 -4.32 -10.99 7.54
N ASN A 36 -4.46 -12.31 7.77
CA ASN A 36 -3.39 -13.12 8.35
C ASN A 36 -2.14 -13.19 7.45
N LEU A 37 -2.29 -13.00 6.13
CA LEU A 37 -1.13 -12.98 5.21
C LEU A 37 -0.12 -11.90 5.57
N VAL A 38 -0.56 -10.80 6.19
CA VAL A 38 0.33 -9.72 6.62
C VAL A 38 1.38 -10.22 7.61
N GLY A 39 1.05 -11.22 8.44
CA GLY A 39 2.00 -11.81 9.39
C GLY A 39 3.15 -12.58 8.73
N ASP A 40 2.99 -12.99 7.47
CA ASP A 40 4.01 -13.71 6.70
C ASP A 40 4.89 -12.76 5.85
N ILE A 41 4.59 -11.46 5.86
CA ILE A 41 5.38 -10.45 5.12
C ILE A 41 6.52 -9.95 6.02
N GLU A 42 7.73 -9.98 5.50
CA GLU A 42 8.85 -9.23 6.08
C GLU A 42 8.66 -7.75 5.71
N ILE A 43 8.06 -6.99 6.63
CA ILE A 43 7.65 -5.60 6.39
C ILE A 43 8.87 -4.68 6.34
N ALA A 44 9.04 -4.00 5.20
CA ALA A 44 10.03 -2.94 5.02
C ALA A 44 9.43 -1.56 5.31
N HIS A 45 8.20 -1.31 4.82
CA HIS A 45 7.49 -0.05 5.04
C HIS A 45 5.98 -0.28 5.23
N GLU A 46 5.37 0.52 6.11
CA GLU A 46 3.92 0.65 6.23
C GLU A 46 3.50 2.10 6.05
N VAL A 47 2.45 2.34 5.27
CA VAL A 47 1.89 3.68 5.04
C VAL A 47 0.38 3.63 5.27
N ASN A 48 -0.11 4.39 6.26
CA ASN A 48 -1.56 4.52 6.49
C ASN A 48 -2.24 5.20 5.29
N TYR A 49 -3.40 4.71 4.86
CA TYR A 49 -4.16 5.30 3.76
C TYR A 49 -4.55 6.76 4.03
N SER A 50 -4.76 7.13 5.30
CA SER A 50 -5.10 8.50 5.70
C SER A 50 -4.04 9.55 5.38
N VAL A 51 -2.78 9.13 5.18
CA VAL A 51 -1.69 10.07 4.82
C VAL A 51 -1.37 10.05 3.33
N ILE A 52 -1.92 9.10 2.56
CA ILE A 52 -1.67 9.01 1.12
C ILE A 52 -2.61 9.99 0.40
N PRO A 53 -2.10 10.92 -0.41
CA PRO A 53 -2.93 11.83 -1.17
C PRO A 53 -3.96 11.09 -2.03
N HIS A 54 -5.21 11.55 -2.01
CA HIS A 54 -6.33 11.03 -2.82
C HIS A 54 -6.77 9.58 -2.53
N PHE A 55 -6.17 8.93 -1.54
CA PHE A 55 -6.62 7.60 -1.11
C PHE A 55 -7.92 7.69 -0.30
N GLN A 56 -8.77 6.69 -0.49
CA GLN A 56 -9.95 6.54 0.36
C GLN A 56 -9.53 5.94 1.70
N VAL A 57 -10.05 6.51 2.78
CA VAL A 57 -9.88 5.98 4.12
C VAL A 57 -10.98 4.97 4.36
N SER A 58 -10.60 3.74 4.73
CA SER A 58 -11.56 2.72 5.15
C SER A 58 -12.29 3.17 6.41
N THR A 59 -13.62 3.08 6.42
CA THR A 59 -14.46 3.42 7.57
C THR A 59 -14.80 2.20 8.43
N VAL A 60 -14.36 1.00 8.04
CA VAL A 60 -14.59 -0.25 8.79
C VAL A 60 -13.34 -0.66 9.56
N GLU A 61 -13.53 -0.95 10.86
CA GLU A 61 -12.46 -1.31 11.82
C GLU A 61 -11.65 -2.55 11.42
N SER A 62 -12.24 -3.49 10.68
CA SER A 62 -11.57 -4.74 10.29
C SER A 62 -10.53 -4.58 9.18
N HIS A 63 -10.50 -3.42 8.50
CA HIS A 63 -9.47 -3.10 7.52
C HIS A 63 -8.51 -2.09 8.14
N SER A 64 -7.30 -2.54 8.45
CA SER A 64 -6.24 -1.72 9.05
C SER A 64 -5.88 -0.47 8.23
N GLY A 65 -6.28 -0.42 6.95
CA GLY A 65 -6.20 0.78 6.11
C GLY A 65 -4.75 1.20 5.87
N LYS A 66 -3.87 0.22 5.62
CA LYS A 66 -2.43 0.43 5.39
C LYS A 66 -2.01 -0.17 4.06
N LEU A 67 -1.08 0.51 3.41
CA LEU A 67 -0.30 -0.03 2.30
C LEU A 67 1.02 -0.56 2.88
N ILE A 68 1.32 -1.83 2.63
CA ILE A 68 2.49 -2.52 3.17
C ILE A 68 3.41 -2.83 2.00
N PHE A 69 4.70 -2.57 2.18
CA PHE A 69 5.77 -2.92 1.25
C PHE A 69 6.74 -3.83 1.98
N GLY A 70 7.11 -4.95 1.38
CA GLY A 70 7.95 -5.93 2.05
C GLY A 70 8.34 -7.11 1.17
N MET A 71 8.74 -8.20 1.82
CA MET A 71 9.07 -9.44 1.15
C MET A 71 8.09 -10.54 1.55
N LEU A 72 7.61 -11.30 0.57
CA LEU A 72 6.80 -12.50 0.78
C LEU A 72 7.34 -13.63 -0.10
N GLY A 73 7.76 -14.74 0.50
CA GLY A 73 8.32 -15.87 -0.25
C GLY A 73 9.53 -15.51 -1.13
N GLY A 74 10.36 -14.55 -0.68
CA GLY A 74 11.51 -14.07 -1.44
C GLY A 74 11.19 -13.09 -2.59
N LYS A 75 9.93 -12.63 -2.69
CA LYS A 75 9.48 -11.64 -3.68
C LYS A 75 9.17 -10.31 -3.05
N LYS A 76 9.49 -9.21 -3.73
CA LYS A 76 9.10 -7.86 -3.29
C LYS A 76 7.62 -7.63 -3.58
N VAL A 77 6.85 -7.35 -2.54
CA VAL A 77 5.39 -7.13 -2.59
C VAL A 77 5.02 -5.79 -1.96
#